data_AF-A0A3C1HWM7-F1
#
_entry.id   AF-A0A3C1HWM7-F1
#
_cell.length_a   1.000
_cell.length_b   1.000
_cell.length_c   1.000
_cell.angle_alpha   90.00
_cell.angle_beta   90.00
_cell.angle_gamma   90.00
#
_symmetry.space_group_name_H-M   'P 1'
#
loop_
_entity.id
_entity.type
_entity.pdbx_description
1 polymer ?
#
loop_
_entity_poly.entity_id
_entity_poly.type
_entity_poly.pdbx_seq_one_letter_code
_entity_poly.pdbx_strand_id
1 'polypeptide(L)' 'GQQIRLGGSFTNWDSWIYTMRETTPGIYEFDLPLPPGTYQYAFYNGMNTIVDRTNPIRCYAPDGKQASQITVVR' A
#
# COMPACT_ATOMS: atom_id res chain seq x y z
N GLY A 1 11.21 -11.79 -9.30
CA GLY A 1 10.62 -10.60 -8.67
C GLY A 1 11.28 -10.24 -7.37
N GLN A 2 10.96 -9.04 -6.90
CA GLN A 2 11.13 -8.62 -5.51
C GLN A 2 9.91 -9.10 -4.69
N GLN A 3 10.06 -9.17 -3.36
CA GLN A 3 8.91 -9.39 -2.48
C GLN A 3 8.31 -8.03 -2.09
N ILE A 4 7.24 -7.65 -2.79
CA ILE A 4 6.50 -6.42 -2.50
C ILE A 4 5.30 -6.74 -1.61
N ARG A 5 5.14 -5.95 -0.55
CA ARG A 5 4.07 -6.11 0.43
C ARG A 5 3.23 -4.84 0.52
N LEU A 6 1.97 -5.01 0.92
CA LEU A 6 1.00 -3.94 1.12
C LEU A 6 0.67 -3.83 2.61
N GLY A 7 0.80 -2.63 3.15
CA GLY A 7 0.36 -2.30 4.51
C GLY A 7 -0.39 -0.98 4.51
N GLY A 8 -1.29 -0.81 5.47
CA GLY A 8 -2.08 0.41 5.58
C GLY A 8 -3.00 0.42 6.79
N SER A 9 -3.86 1.42 6.86
CA SER A 9 -4.90 1.54 7.90
C SER A 9 -5.75 0.28 8.08
N PHE A 10 -6.07 -0.42 6.98
CA PHE A 10 -6.84 -1.67 6.97
C PHE A 10 -6.07 -2.91 7.44
N THR A 11 -4.74 -2.83 7.60
CA THR A 11 -3.90 -3.87 8.23
C THR A 11 -3.31 -3.42 9.56
N ASN A 12 -3.77 -2.30 10.12
CA ASN A 12 -3.10 -1.62 11.23
C ASN A 12 -1.58 -1.44 11.00
N TRP A 13 -1.20 -1.14 9.75
CA TRP A 13 0.18 -0.98 9.28
C TRP A 13 1.07 -2.21 9.43
N ASP A 14 0.51 -3.39 9.69
CA ASP A 14 1.26 -4.63 9.56
C ASP A 14 1.47 -4.96 8.09
N SER A 15 2.70 -4.74 7.62
CA SER A 15 3.12 -5.01 6.24
C SER A 15 3.28 -6.50 5.93
N TRP A 16 3.22 -7.40 6.91
CA TRP A 16 3.39 -8.83 6.68
C TRP A 16 2.08 -9.54 6.29
N ILE A 17 0.94 -8.86 6.41
CA ILE A 17 -0.38 -9.42 6.13
C ILE A 17 -0.58 -9.69 4.63
N TYR A 18 -0.21 -8.74 3.76
CA TYR A 18 -0.45 -8.86 2.33
C TYR A 18 0.84 -8.81 1.52
N THR A 19 1.08 -9.87 0.74
CA THR A 19 2.12 -9.91 -0.30
C THR A 19 1.47 -9.72 -1.66
N MET A 20 2.02 -8.83 -2.48
CA MET A 20 1.51 -8.52 -3.82
C MET A 20 1.98 -9.57 -4.83
N ARG A 21 1.18 -9.81 -5.87
CA ARG A 21 1.53 -10.72 -6.96
C ARG A 21 2.23 -9.96 -8.08
N GLU A 22 3.43 -10.40 -8.46
CA GLU A 22 4.07 -9.92 -9.70
C GLU A 22 3.34 -10.50 -10.91
N THR A 23 2.67 -9.67 -11.71
CA THR A 23 1.90 -10.11 -12.89
C THR A 23 2.75 -10.08 -14.16
N THR A 24 3.69 -9.13 -14.24
CA THR A 24 4.76 -9.06 -15.23
C THR A 24 6.01 -8.50 -14.55
N PRO A 25 7.23 -8.67 -15.09
CA PRO A 25 8.46 -8.22 -14.42
C PRO A 25 8.38 -6.74 -14.00
N GLY A 26 8.40 -6.49 -12.69
CA GLY A 26 8.31 -5.13 -12.12
C GLY A 26 6.90 -4.57 -11.92
N ILE A 27 5.84 -5.26 -12.35
CA ILE A 27 4.44 -4.86 -12.11
C ILE A 27 3.81 -5.78 -11.07
N TYR A 28 3.29 -5.17 -10.01
CA TYR A 28 2.72 -5.88 -8.86
C TYR A 28 1.27 -5.46 -8.66
N GLU A 29 0.40 -6.44 -8.45
CA GLU A 29 -1.03 -6.23 -8.29
C GLU A 29 -1.56 -6.94 -7.03
N PHE A 30 -2.63 -6.39 -6.46
CA PHE A 30 -3.34 -6.98 -5.33
C PHE A 30 -4.80 -6.50 -5.34
N ASP A 31 -5.74 -7.45 -5.37
CA ASP A 31 -7.17 -7.15 -5.29
C ASP A 31 -7.62 -7.12 -3.83
N LEU A 32 -8.07 -5.96 -3.35
CA LEU A 32 -8.54 -5.78 -1.98
C LEU A 32 -9.95 -5.16 -1.96
N PRO A 33 -11.00 -5.92 -1.60
CA PRO A 33 -12.32 -5.34 -1.40
C PRO A 33 -12.32 -4.47 -0.14
N LEU A 34 -12.57 -3.18 -0.31
CA LEU A 34 -12.70 -2.19 0.77
C LEU A 34 -14.12 -1.60 0.75
N PRO A 35 -14.78 -1.48 1.91
CA PRO A 35 -16.01 -0.69 1.99
C PRO A 35 -15.73 0.80 1.71
N PRO A 36 -16.75 1.61 1.42
CA PRO A 36 -16.58 3.05 1.25
C PRO A 36 -15.91 3.69 2.47
N GLY A 37 -14.89 4.51 2.23
CA GLY A 37 -14.06 5.08 3.30
C GLY A 37 -12.76 5.67 2.76
N THR A 38 -11.99 6.28 3.66
CA THR A 38 -10.66 6.83 3.36
C THR A 38 -9.60 5.96 4.02
N TYR A 39 -8.62 5.53 3.23
CA TYR A 39 -7.58 4.60 3.66
C TYR A 39 -6.21 5.15 3.30
N GLN A 40 -5.26 5.02 4.23
CA GLN A 40 -3.85 5.20 3.95
C GLN A 40 -3.18 3.86 3.69
N TYR A 41 -2.20 3.83 2.79
CA TYR A 41 -1.42 2.66 2.43
C TYR A 41 0.01 3.03 2.03
N ALA A 42 0.90 2.05 2.14
CA ALA A 42 2.25 2.08 1.58
C ALA A 42 2.63 0.69 1.05
N PHE A 43 3.57 0.68 0.12
CA PHE A 43 4.20 -0.56 -0.35
C PHE A 43 5.53 -0.76 0.38
N TYR A 44 5.95 -2.01 0.54
CA TYR A 44 7.16 -2.36 1.28
C TYR A 44 8.01 -3.35 0.50
N ASN A 45 9.32 -3.09 0.46
CA ASN A 45 10.33 -4.07 0.07
C ASN A 45 11.32 -4.21 1.24
N GLY A 46 11.28 -5.36 1.92
CA GLY A 46 11.96 -5.51 3.20
C GLY A 46 11.50 -4.48 4.22
N MET A 47 12.44 -3.75 4.83
CA MET A 47 12.12 -2.69 5.80
C MET A 47 11.85 -1.33 5.16
N ASN A 48 12.06 -1.20 3.85
CA ASN A 48 11.94 0.07 3.13
C ASN A 48 10.51 0.26 2.62
N THR A 49 9.98 1.47 2.78
CA THR A 49 8.73 1.88 2.13
C THR A 49 8.99 2.29 0.69
N ILE A 50 8.05 1.99 -0.20
CA ILE A 50 8.03 2.39 -1.59
C ILE A 50 6.85 3.34 -1.78
N VAL A 51 7.14 4.51 -2.34
CA VAL A 51 6.13 5.52 -2.66
C VAL A 51 5.40 5.14 -3.93
N ASP A 52 4.06 5.14 -3.86
CA ASP A 52 3.22 5.06 -5.05
C ASP A 52 3.34 6.37 -5.84
N ARG A 53 4.13 6.37 -6.91
CA ARG A 53 4.35 7.55 -7.75
C ARG A 53 3.13 7.91 -8.62
N THR A 54 2.18 6.98 -8.78
CA THR A 54 1.01 7.14 -9.65
C THR A 54 -0.17 7.79 -8.94
N ASN A 55 -0.29 7.57 -7.64
CA ASN A 55 -1.20 8.32 -6.79
C ASN A 55 -0.54 9.67 -6.45
N PRO A 56 -1.15 10.85 -6.67
CA PRO A 56 -0.56 12.12 -6.25
C PRO A 56 -0.88 12.50 -4.79
N ILE A 57 -1.84 11.81 -4.15
CA ILE A 57 -2.31 12.14 -2.80
C ILE A 57 -1.34 11.54 -1.77
N ARG A 58 -0.62 12.41 -1.08
CA ARG A 58 0.37 12.07 -0.05
C ARG A 58 -0.17 12.29 1.34
N CYS A 59 0.24 11.42 2.25
CA CYS A 59 0.01 11.55 3.69
C CYS A 59 1.19 10.96 4.46
N TYR A 60 1.09 10.92 5.78
CA TYR A 60 2.07 10.29 6.65
C TYR A 60 1.41 9.18 7.47
N ALA A 61 2.08 8.04 7.56
CA ALA A 61 1.72 6.96 8.47
C ALA A 61 2.02 7.37 9.94
N PRO A 62 1.49 6.65 10.94
CA PRO A 62 1.73 6.95 12.36
C PRO A 62 3.21 6.98 12.75
N ASP A 63 4.07 6.25 12.04
CA ASP A 63 5.53 6.22 12.25
C ASP A 63 6.26 7.40 11.56
N GLY A 64 5.52 8.34 10.96
CA GLY A 64 6.06 9.50 10.26
C GLY A 64 6.56 9.22 8.84
N LYS A 65 6.48 7.97 8.35
CA LYS A 65 6.88 7.66 6.97
C LYS A 65 5.83 8.13 5.97
N GLN A 66 6.30 8.51 4.79
CA GLN A 66 5.43 8.90 3.69
C GLN A 66 4.57 7.71 3.24
N ALA A 67 3.28 7.97 3.08
CA ALA A 67 2.28 7.05 2.59
C ALA A 67 1.41 7.72 1.51
N SER A 68 0.50 6.94 0.93
CA SER A 68 -0.51 7.46 0.00
C SER A 68 -1.90 7.25 0.59
N GLN A 69 -2.85 8.07 0.15
CA GLN A 69 -4.24 7.99 0.58
C GLN A 69 -5.15 7.70 -0.62
N ILE A 70 -6.15 6.85 -0.42
CA ILE A 70 -7.25 6.63 -1.35
C ILE A 70 -8.58 6.82 -0.65
N THR A 71 -9.59 7.25 -1.40
CA THR A 71 -10.98 7.27 -0.95
C THR A 71 -11.77 6.33 -1.84
N VAL A 72 -12.37 5.32 -1.22
CA VAL A 72 -13.31 4.41 -1.86
C VAL A 72 -14.70 5.02 -1.73
N VAL A 73 -15.33 5.30 -2.86
CA VAL A 73 -16.71 5.77 -2.94
C VAL A 73 -17.62 4.61 -3.37
N ARG A 74 -18.93 4.76 -3.15
CA ARG A 74 -19.93 3.81 -3.67
C ARG A 74 -20.05 3.92 -5.18
#